data_AF-A0A350P1M7-F1
#
_entry.id   AF-A0A350P1M7-F1
#
_cell.length_a   1.000
_cell.length_b   1.000
_cell.length_c   1.000
_cell.angle_alpha   90.00
_cell.angle_beta   90.00
_cell.angle_gamma   90.00
#
_symmetry.space_group_name_H-M   'P 1'
#
loop_
_entity.id
_entity.type
_entity.pdbx_description
1 polymer ?
#
loop_
_entity_poly.entity_id
_entity_poly.type
_entity_poly.pdbx_seq_one_letter_code
_entity_poly.pdbx_strand_id
1 'polypeptide(L)' 'MKTWMEQDPQPMRSMRKKTPVKIYTGNGWVKAVVVQWSATGITCYVPQNPKGKQTVTVRDNRNIKEDSSK' A
#
# COMPACT_ATOMS: atom_id res chain seq x y z
N MET A 1 13.05 10.22 -18.66
CA MET A 1 12.37 9.62 -17.48
C MET A 1 10.91 9.99 -17.57
N LYS A 2 9.97 9.04 -17.53
CA LYS A 2 8.55 9.35 -17.41
C LYS A 2 8.27 9.89 -16.01
N THR A 3 7.47 10.96 -15.89
CA THR A 3 7.04 11.46 -14.59
C THR A 3 6.20 10.38 -13.87
N TRP A 4 6.12 10.40 -12.54
CA TRP A 4 5.41 9.36 -11.76
C TRP A 4 3.96 9.13 -12.24
N MET A 5 3.31 10.18 -12.76
CA MET A 5 1.95 10.12 -13.28
C MET A 5 1.83 9.53 -14.70
N GLU A 6 2.93 9.44 -15.46
CA GLU A 6 2.96 8.95 -16.85
C GLU A 6 3.23 7.44 -16.98
N GLN A 7 3.49 6.76 -15.88
CA GLN A 7 3.71 5.30 -15.91
C GLN A 7 2.36 4.57 -15.92
N ASP A 8 2.30 3.49 -16.70
CA ASP A 8 1.11 2.66 -16.79
C ASP A 8 0.74 2.09 -15.42
N PRO A 9 -0.56 2.11 -15.05
CA PRO A 9 -1.02 1.53 -13.80
C PRO A 9 -0.69 0.04 -13.77
N GLN A 10 -0.04 -0.41 -12.70
CA GLN A 10 0.29 -1.82 -12.55
C GLN A 10 -0.89 -2.59 -11.94
N PRO A 11 -1.24 -3.76 -12.48
CA PRO A 11 -2.33 -4.58 -11.95
C PRO A 11 -2.04 -4.96 -10.50
N MET A 12 -3.08 -5.02 -9.67
CA MET A 12 -2.93 -5.33 -8.25
C MET A 12 -2.39 -6.75 -8.06
N ARG A 13 -1.31 -6.90 -7.28
CA ARG A 13 -0.79 -8.23 -6.91
C ARG A 13 -1.65 -8.86 -5.84
N SER A 14 -1.70 -10.19 -5.80
CA SER A 14 -2.30 -10.91 -4.67
C SER A 14 -1.46 -10.70 -3.42
N MET A 15 -2.13 -10.54 -2.27
CA MET A 15 -1.48 -10.41 -0.97
C MET A 15 -2.25 -11.18 0.10
N ARG A 16 -1.51 -11.81 1.01
CA ARG A 16 -2.10 -12.48 2.17
C ARG A 16 -2.48 -11.45 3.24
N LYS A 17 -3.56 -11.74 3.97
CA LYS A 17 -3.91 -11.00 5.19
C LYS A 17 -2.77 -11.11 6.20
N LYS A 18 -2.53 -10.04 6.96
CA LYS A 18 -1.42 -9.86 7.92
C LYS A 18 -0.03 -9.71 7.30
N THR A 19 0.12 -9.65 5.97
CA THR A 19 1.42 -9.34 5.36
C THR A 19 1.87 -7.92 5.74
N PRO A 20 3.10 -7.75 6.27
CA PRO A 20 3.66 -6.43 6.55
C PRO A 20 4.08 -5.74 5.24
N VAL A 21 3.66 -4.50 5.07
CA VAL A 21 3.88 -3.72 3.86
C VAL A 21 4.24 -2.28 4.17
N LYS A 22 4.81 -1.58 3.19
CA LYS A 22 4.91 -0.14 3.15
C LYS A 22 3.99 0.38 2.05
N ILE A 23 3.16 1.37 2.37
CA ILE A 23 2.28 2.05 1.40
C ILE A 23 2.76 3.47 1.16
N TYR A 24 2.64 3.95 -0.07
CA TYR A 24 2.97 5.34 -0.40
C TYR A 24 1.76 6.24 -0.11
N THR A 25 2.01 7.30 0.64
CA THR A 25 1.04 8.36 0.95
C THR A 25 1.57 9.68 0.40
N GLY A 26 0.74 10.72 0.39
CA GLY A 26 1.18 12.07 -0.02
C GLY A 26 2.39 12.60 0.77
N ASN A 27 2.67 12.03 1.96
CA ASN A 27 3.82 12.37 2.80
C ASN A 27 4.94 11.30 2.80
N GLY A 28 4.95 10.41 1.80
CA GLY A 28 5.96 9.35 1.66
C GLY A 28 5.50 7.97 2.10
N TRP A 29 6.47 7.05 2.26
CA TRP A 29 6.23 5.65 2.58
C TRP A 29 5.97 5.43 4.07
N VAL A 30 4.85 4.77 4.40
CA VAL A 30 4.47 4.45 5.79
C VAL A 30 4.28 2.95 5.97
N LYS A 31 4.60 2.44 7.17
CA LYS A 31 4.40 1.03 7.53
C LYS A 31 2.91 0.73 7.71
N ALA A 32 2.48 -0.41 7.19
CA ALA A 32 1.11 -0.88 7.26
C ALA A 32 1.04 -2.42 7.25
N VAL A 33 -0.16 -2.96 7.48
CA VAL A 33 -0.41 -4.41 7.46
C VAL A 33 -1.63 -4.70 6.60
N VAL A 34 -1.54 -5.69 5.72
CA VAL A 34 -2.67 -6.08 4.85
C VAL A 34 -3.83 -6.62 5.69
N VAL A 35 -5.03 -6.07 5.48
CA VAL A 35 -6.28 -6.52 6.12
C VAL A 35 -7.13 -7.31 5.14
N GLN A 36 -7.18 -6.87 3.89
CA GLN A 36 -8.00 -7.47 2.84
C GLN A 36 -7.37 -7.23 1.47
N TRP A 37 -7.54 -8.20 0.57
CA TRP A 37 -7.20 -8.08 -0.85
C TRP A 37 -8.45 -8.29 -1.69
N SER A 38 -8.56 -7.54 -2.79
CA SER A 38 -9.48 -7.76 -3.90
C SER A 38 -8.75 -7.52 -5.22
N ALA A 39 -9.35 -7.94 -6.33
CA ALA A 39 -8.82 -7.65 -7.67
C ALA A 39 -8.69 -6.14 -7.96
N THR A 40 -9.45 -5.31 -7.26
CA THR A 40 -9.51 -3.85 -7.44
C THR A 40 -8.67 -3.07 -6.43
N GLY A 41 -8.11 -3.72 -5.41
CA GLY A 41 -7.29 -3.02 -4.43
C GLY A 41 -6.83 -3.87 -3.24
N ILE A 42 -5.88 -3.32 -2.49
CA ILE A 42 -5.36 -3.90 -1.25
C ILE A 42 -5.67 -2.94 -0.11
N THR A 43 -6.48 -3.39 0.86
CA THR A 43 -6.77 -2.61 2.06
C THR A 43 -5.74 -2.93 3.14
N CYS A 44 -5.02 -1.89 3.58
CA CYS A 44 -3.98 -1.95 4.59
C CYS A 44 -4.40 -1.14 5.83
N TYR A 45 -4.04 -1.65 7.00
CA TYR A 45 -4.15 -0.95 8.27
C TYR A 45 -2.85 -0.21 8.57
N VAL A 46 -2.94 1.09 8.85
CA VAL A 46 -1.80 1.97 9.15
C VAL A 46 -1.79 2.29 10.66
N PRO A 47 -0.95 1.62 11.46
CA PRO A 47 -0.94 1.80 12.92
C PRO A 47 -0.39 3.15 13.38
N GLN A 48 0.49 3.77 12.59
CA GLN A 48 1.26 4.98 12.98
C GLN A 48 0.69 6.29 12.42
N ASN A 49 -0.56 6.30 11.98
CA ASN A 49 -1.13 7.52 11.45
C ASN A 49 -1.47 8.50 12.60
N PRO A 50 -0.98 9.75 12.58
CA PRO A 50 -1.24 10.74 13.63
C PRO A 50 -2.72 11.09 13.81
N LYS A 51 -3.58 10.79 12.83
CA LYS A 51 -5.05 10.94 12.95
C LYS A 51 -5.75 9.70 13.53
N GLY A 52 -5.00 8.69 14.00
CA GLY A 52 -5.51 7.45 14.59
C GLY A 52 -5.47 6.24 13.67
N LYS A 53 -6.18 5.18 14.06
CA LYS A 53 -6.27 3.89 13.34
C LYS A 53 -6.95 4.06 11.97
N GLN A 54 -6.18 4.24 10.89
CA GLN A 54 -6.72 4.41 9.54
C GLN A 54 -6.49 3.17 8.67
N THR A 55 -7.56 2.71 8.01
CA THR A 55 -7.47 1.78 6.89
C THR A 55 -7.35 2.56 5.58
N VAL A 56 -6.46 2.11 4.70
CA VAL A 56 -6.20 2.72 3.40
C VAL A 56 -6.30 1.65 2.33
N THR A 57 -7.06 1.90 1.26
CA THR A 57 -7.14 1.01 0.11
C THR A 57 -6.21 1.50 -0.99
N VAL A 58 -5.17 0.71 -1.28
CA VAL A 58 -4.23 0.92 -2.38
C VAL A 58 -4.84 0.37 -3.66
N ARG A 59 -4.87 1.18 -4.73
CA ARG A 59 -5.43 0.83 -6.06
C ARG A 59 -4.38 0.77 -7.17
N ASP A 60 -3.10 0.90 -6.82
CA ASP A 60 -1.99 0.80 -7.76
C ASP A 60 -0.82 0.10 -7.09
N ASN A 61 -0.26 -0.92 -7.74
CA ASN A 61 0.84 -1.71 -7.22
C ASN A 61 2.12 -0.89 -6.97
N ARG A 62 2.29 0.26 -7.63
CA ARG A 62 3.40 1.19 -7.40
C ARG A 62 3.36 1.83 -6.02
N ASN A 63 2.19 1.88 -5.39
CA ASN A 63 1.97 2.50 -4.09
C ASN A 63 2.08 1.49 -2.93
N ILE A 64 2.54 0.26 -3.17
CA ILE A 64 2.68 -0.76 -2.13
C ILE A 64 3.90 -1.66 -2.36
N LYS A 65 4.70 -1.87 -1.32
CA LYS A 65 5.85 -2.81 -1.31
C LYS A 65 5.83 -3.63 -0.02
N GLU A 66 6.32 -4.86 -0.07
CA GLU A 66 6.49 -5.65 1.17
C GLU A 66 7.53 -4.99 2.07
N ASP A 67 7.32 -5.02 3.38
CA ASP A 67 8.33 -4.53 4.32
C ASP A 67 9.38 -5.62 4.52
N SER A 68 10.50 -5.51 3.80
CA SER A 68 11.63 -6.44 3.90
C SER A 68 12.49 -6.23 5.15
N SER A 69 12.10 -5.31 6.04
CA SER A 69 12.81 -5.06 7.29
C SER A 69 12.47 -6.19 8.27
N LYS A 70 13.40 -7.14 8.44
CA LYS A 70 13.36 -8.11 9.55
C LYS A 70 13.63 -7.42 10.88
#